data_AF-A0A4Z2H9Q9-F1
#
_entry.id   AF-A0A4Z2H9Q9-F1
#
_cell.length_a   1.000
_cell.length_b   1.000
_cell.length_c   1.000
_cell.angle_alpha   90.00
_cell.angle_beta   90.00
_cell.angle_gamma   90.00
#
_symmetry.space_group_name_H-M   'P 1'
#
loop_
_entity.id
_entity.type
_entity.pdbx_description
1 polymer ?
#
loop_
_entity_poly.entity_id
_entity_poly.type
_entity_poly.pdbx_seq_one_letter_code
_entity_poly.pdbx_strand_id
1 'polypeptide(L)'
;MDSRSCHLAPKTVSFHYLSLTSNMQTPATLFRMATAAAPGRTGPDSLRFGIVGGNSRGIFVMQRSDRQTGELILVQQLRGPQEISVDVDMSEYSERTFQAKHVAQVNVLVSPYNF
;
A
#
# COMPACT_ATOMS: atom_id res chain seq x y z
N MET A 1 -22.55 2.55 -24.28
CA MET A 1 -21.71 3.53 -23.56
C MET A 1 -20.98 2.72 -22.51
N ASP A 2 -19.88 2.09 -22.90
CA ASP A 2 -19.22 1.08 -22.07
C ASP A 2 -17.76 1.48 -21.92
N SER A 3 -17.51 2.45 -21.03
CA SER A 3 -16.16 2.80 -20.64
C SER A 3 -15.59 1.65 -19.82
N ARG A 4 -14.99 0.67 -20.51
CA ARG A 4 -14.28 -0.47 -19.90
C ARG A 4 -13.30 -0.02 -18.78
N SER A 5 -12.83 1.21 -18.85
CA SER A 5 -12.01 1.90 -17.85
C SER A 5 -12.66 2.03 -16.48
N CYS A 6 -14.00 2.15 -16.39
CA CYS A 6 -14.72 2.34 -15.12
C CYS A 6 -14.70 1.08 -14.26
N HIS A 7 -14.71 -0.10 -14.87
CA HIS A 7 -14.64 -1.37 -14.14
C HIS A 7 -13.31 -1.57 -13.41
N LEU A 8 -12.23 -0.93 -13.86
CA LEU A 8 -10.92 -0.99 -13.22
C LEU A 8 -10.66 0.19 -12.28
N ALA A 9 -11.63 1.08 -12.14
CA ALA A 9 -11.51 2.22 -11.24
C ALA A 9 -11.45 1.75 -9.78
N PRO A 10 -10.70 2.45 -8.91
CA PRO A 10 -10.68 2.15 -7.49
C PRO A 10 -12.07 2.31 -6.88
N LYS A 11 -12.55 1.26 -6.20
CA LYS A 11 -13.77 1.29 -5.39
C LYS A 11 -13.58 2.08 -4.11
N THR A 12 -12.35 2.13 -3.61
CA THR A 12 -11.99 2.90 -2.41
C THR A 12 -10.64 3.56 -2.62
N VAL A 13 -10.54 4.81 -2.18
CA VAL A 13 -9.28 5.57 -2.12
C VAL A 13 -9.12 6.09 -0.69
N SER A 14 -8.01 5.78 -0.04
CA SER A 14 -7.69 6.28 1.30
C SER A 14 -6.38 7.07 1.31
N PHE A 15 -6.26 7.99 2.27
CA PHE A 15 -5.09 8.84 2.43
C PHE A 15 -4.54 8.63 3.83
N HIS A 16 -3.27 8.28 3.93
CA HIS A 16 -2.59 8.01 5.19
C HIS A 16 -1.36 8.89 5.30
N TYR A 17 -1.11 9.39 6.51
CA TYR A 17 0.02 10.26 6.82
C TYR A 17 0.83 9.62 7.93
N LEU A 18 2.12 9.42 7.67
CA LEU A 18 3.06 8.76 8.56
C LEU A 18 4.23 9.71 8.81
N SER A 19 4.69 9.78 10.06
CA SER A 19 5.88 10.55 10.43
C SER A 19 7.02 9.60 10.77
N LEU A 20 8.18 9.78 10.14
CA LEU A 20 9.38 8.98 10.37
C LEU A 20 10.55 9.85 10.81
N THR A 21 11.45 9.28 11.60
CA THR A 21 12.74 9.87 11.91
C THR A 21 13.71 9.67 10.74
N SER A 22 14.65 10.60 10.58
CA SER A 22 15.69 10.46 9.56
C SER A 22 16.67 9.35 9.95
N ASN A 23 17.18 8.64 8.95
CA ASN A 23 18.05 7.46 9.10
C ASN A 23 17.45 6.32 9.95
N MET A 24 16.13 6.16 9.93
CA MET A 24 15.46 5.00 10.51
C MET A 24 16.06 3.68 9.97
N GLN A 25 16.12 2.66 10.83
CA GLN A 25 16.66 1.35 10.47
C GLN A 25 15.81 0.69 9.38
N THR A 26 16.46 0.19 8.33
CA THR A 26 15.81 -0.56 7.23
C THR A 26 16.33 -2.00 7.18
N PRO A 27 15.50 -2.98 6.75
CA PRO A 27 14.10 -2.84 6.32
C PRO A 27 13.11 -2.60 7.49
N ALA A 28 12.07 -1.81 7.24
CA ALA A 28 11.02 -1.51 8.25
C ALA A 28 9.62 -1.48 7.64
N THR A 29 8.65 -2.15 8.28
CA THR A 29 7.24 -2.13 7.86
C THR A 29 6.61 -0.80 8.28
N LEU A 30 6.12 -0.04 7.30
CA LEU A 30 5.52 1.29 7.53
C LEU A 30 4.00 1.28 7.52
N PHE A 31 3.41 0.45 6.67
CA PHE A 31 1.97 0.44 6.46
C PHE A 31 1.50 -0.97 6.12
N ARG A 32 0.33 -1.34 6.62
CA ARG A 32 -0.29 -2.64 6.38
C ARG A 32 -1.66 -2.44 5.74
N MET A 33 -1.86 -3.09 4.60
CA MET A 33 -3.12 -3.11 3.88
C MET A 33 -3.73 -4.51 3.98
N ALA A 34 -4.96 -4.60 4.46
CA ALA A 34 -5.66 -5.86 4.62
C ALA A 34 -7.16 -5.69 4.37
N THR A 35 -7.85 -6.79 4.08
CA THR A 35 -9.31 -6.77 3.98
C THR A 35 -9.94 -6.76 5.35
N ALA A 36 -11.03 -6.01 5.50
CA ALA A 36 -11.90 -6.11 6.66
C ALA A 36 -12.86 -7.31 6.50
N ALA A 37 -12.32 -8.52 6.36
CA ALA A 37 -13.16 -9.72 6.39
C ALA A 37 -13.63 -9.97 7.82
N ALA A 38 -14.95 -9.98 8.03
CA ALA A 38 -15.52 -10.31 9.34
C ALA A 38 -15.13 -11.74 9.76
N PRO A 39 -14.85 -11.99 11.06
CA PRO A 39 -14.57 -13.32 11.55
C PRO A 39 -15.69 -14.30 11.14
N GLY A 40 -15.35 -15.39 10.47
CA GLY A 40 -16.32 -16.41 10.04
C GLY A 40 -16.92 -16.23 8.65
N ARG A 41 -16.56 -15.19 7.89
CA ARG A 41 -16.83 -15.13 6.45
C ARG A 41 -15.59 -15.56 5.66
N THR A 42 -15.77 -16.37 4.64
CA THR A 42 -14.76 -16.58 3.60
C THR A 42 -14.46 -15.22 2.97
N GLY A 43 -13.31 -14.65 3.32
CA GLY A 43 -12.79 -13.45 2.65
C GLY A 43 -12.57 -13.70 1.15
N PRO A 44 -12.24 -12.66 0.37
CA PRO A 44 -11.97 -12.83 -1.06
C PRO A 44 -10.92 -13.92 -1.29
N ASP A 45 -11.17 -14.77 -2.30
CA ASP A 45 -10.35 -15.95 -2.60
C ASP A 45 -8.87 -15.60 -2.79
N SER A 46 -8.61 -14.45 -3.40
CA SER A 46 -7.25 -13.94 -3.55
C SER A 46 -7.20 -12.43 -3.58
N LEU A 47 -6.20 -11.92 -2.85
CA LEU A 47 -5.78 -10.53 -2.90
C LEU A 47 -4.45 -10.41 -3.60
N ARG A 48 -4.31 -9.32 -4.35
CA ARG A 48 -3.03 -8.87 -4.90
C ARG A 48 -2.72 -7.50 -4.35
N PHE A 49 -1.47 -7.31 -3.96
CA PHE A 49 -0.97 -6.05 -3.44
C PHE A 49 0.10 -5.50 -4.36
N GLY A 50 0.11 -4.20 -4.59
CA GLY A 50 1.06 -3.56 -5.49
C GLY A 50 1.39 -2.13 -5.09
N ILE A 51 2.47 -1.62 -5.68
CA ILE A 51 2.77 -0.19 -5.71
C ILE A 51 2.39 0.30 -7.10
N VAL A 52 1.48 1.27 -7.17
CA VAL A 52 0.96 1.81 -8.43
C VAL A 52 1.52 3.19 -8.76
N GLY A 53 2.16 3.87 -7.80
CA GLY A 53 2.73 5.20 -8.00
C GLY A 53 3.73 5.60 -6.91
N GLY A 54 4.55 6.62 -7.18
CA GLY A 54 5.38 7.29 -6.16
C GLY A 54 6.67 6.56 -5.73
N ASN A 55 7.01 5.41 -6.30
CA ASN A 55 8.20 4.62 -5.92
C ASN A 55 9.26 4.47 -7.04
N SER A 56 9.57 5.55 -7.77
CA SER A 56 10.53 5.52 -8.88
C SER A 56 11.97 5.16 -8.46
N ARG A 57 12.33 5.40 -7.19
CA ARG A 57 13.67 5.15 -6.62
C ARG A 57 13.81 3.77 -5.95
N GLY A 58 12.76 2.95 -5.94
CA GLY A 58 12.76 1.65 -5.26
C GLY A 58 12.96 1.76 -3.73
N ILE A 59 12.50 2.86 -3.14
CA ILE A 59 12.62 3.16 -1.71
C ILE A 59 11.72 2.22 -0.89
N PHE A 60 10.58 1.89 -1.46
CA PHE A 60 9.58 1.03 -0.86
C PHE A 60 9.46 -0.29 -1.64
N VAL A 61 9.05 -1.34 -0.95
CA VAL A 61 8.59 -2.57 -1.58
C VAL A 61 7.25 -2.96 -0.97
N MET A 62 6.38 -3.54 -1.80
CA MET A 62 5.17 -4.19 -1.31
C MET A 62 5.48 -5.67 -1.12
N GLN A 63 5.35 -6.15 0.10
CA GLN A 63 5.53 -7.56 0.44
C GLN A 63 4.22 -8.14 0.95
N ARG A 64 3.89 -9.35 0.48
CA ARG A 64 2.73 -10.08 1.00
C ARG A 64 3.13 -10.82 2.27
N SER A 65 2.53 -10.46 3.40
CA SER A 65 2.83 -11.08 4.70
C SER A 65 1.94 -12.30 4.96
N ASP A 66 0.68 -12.25 4.50
CA ASP A 66 -0.21 -13.41 4.52
C ASP A 66 -1.20 -13.39 3.33
N ARG A 67 -2.19 -14.30 3.32
CA ARG A 67 -3.15 -14.34 2.21
C ARG A 67 -4.03 -13.09 2.09
N GLN A 68 -4.30 -12.43 3.20
CA GLN A 68 -5.23 -11.30 3.35
C GLN A 68 -4.52 -9.96 3.60
N THR A 69 -3.18 -9.95 3.68
CA THR A 69 -2.37 -8.82 4.12
C THR A 69 -1.18 -8.56 3.21
N GLY A 70 -1.04 -7.30 2.78
CA GLY A 70 0.16 -6.72 2.20
C GLY A 70 0.78 -5.68 3.13
N GLU A 71 2.10 -5.62 3.14
CA GLU A 71 2.90 -4.70 3.93
C GLU A 71 3.77 -3.86 3.00
N LEU A 72 3.70 -2.55 3.20
CA LEU A 72 4.61 -1.59 2.59
C LEU A 72 5.85 -1.48 3.48
N ILE A 73 6.99 -1.87 2.93
CA ILE A 73 8.26 -1.93 3.64
C ILE A 73 9.20 -0.88 3.06
N LEU A 74 9.80 -0.10 3.94
CA LEU A 74 10.91 0.79 3.63
C LEU A 74 12.19 -0.05 3.53
N VAL A 75 12.82 -0.09 2.36
CA VAL A 75 14.06 -0.85 2.14
C VAL A 75 15.30 0.03 2.06
N GLN A 76 15.13 1.33 1.78
CA GLN A 76 16.21 2.31 1.73
C GLN A 76 16.06 3.34 2.84
N GLN A 77 17.16 3.69 3.50
CA GLN A 77 17.16 4.73 4.52
C GLN A 77 16.80 6.09 3.92
N LEU A 78 15.99 6.85 4.65
CA LEU A 78 15.56 8.18 4.25
C LEU A 78 16.24 9.23 5.10
N ARG A 79 16.79 10.27 4.45
CA ARG A 79 17.36 11.44 5.12
C ARG A 79 16.40 12.61 5.04
N GLY A 80 16.03 13.19 6.17
CA GLY A 80 15.12 14.34 6.21
C GLY A 80 15.84 15.69 6.06
N PRO A 81 15.09 16.80 5.95
CA PRO A 81 13.63 16.85 5.85
C PRO A 81 13.16 16.55 4.42
N GLN A 82 12.21 15.62 4.26
CA GLN A 82 11.57 15.36 2.98
C GLN A 82 10.17 14.78 3.16
N GLU A 83 9.31 15.00 2.17
CA GLU A 83 8.00 14.39 2.07
C GLU A 83 7.98 13.46 0.85
N ILE A 84 7.49 12.23 1.04
CA ILE A 84 7.43 11.22 -0.01
C ILE A 84 6.04 10.61 0.00
N SER A 85 5.39 10.56 -1.16
CA SER A 85 4.10 9.90 -1.33
C SER A 85 4.28 8.64 -2.17
N VAL A 86 3.63 7.56 -1.75
CA VAL A 86 3.58 6.29 -2.48
C VAL A 86 2.14 5.79 -2.55
N ASP A 87 1.72 5.43 -3.75
CA ASP A 87 0.39 4.89 -3.99
C ASP A 87 0.48 3.38 -4.01
N VAL A 88 -0.26 2.75 -3.13
CA VAL A 88 -0.36 1.29 -3.04
C VAL A 88 -1.76 0.84 -3.38
N ASP A 89 -1.89 -0.33 -3.99
CA ASP A 89 -3.18 -0.91 -4.31
C ASP A 89 -3.37 -2.31 -3.73
N MET A 90 -4.62 -2.65 -3.50
CA MET A 90 -5.13 -3.98 -3.19
C MET A 90 -6.23 -4.31 -4.18
N SER A 91 -6.01 -5.35 -4.97
CA SER A 91 -6.97 -5.87 -5.94
C SER A 91 -7.56 -7.18 -5.43
N GLU A 92 -8.88 -7.22 -5.32
CA GLU A 92 -9.65 -8.38 -4.89
C GLU A 92 -10.08 -9.21 -6.10
N TYR A 93 -9.95 -10.53 -5.98
CA TYR A 93 -10.40 -11.48 -6.98
C TYR A 93 -11.24 -12.59 -6.33
N SER A 94 -12.31 -12.96 -7.02
CA SER A 94 -13.16 -14.12 -6.72
C SER A 94 -13.21 -15.00 -7.96
N GLU A 95 -12.94 -16.30 -7.82
CA GLU A 95 -12.89 -17.23 -8.96
C GLU A 95 -12.01 -16.74 -10.15
N ARG A 96 -10.88 -16.07 -9.84
CA ARG A 96 -9.96 -15.42 -10.80
C ARG A 96 -10.53 -14.22 -11.56
N THR A 97 -11.76 -13.81 -11.26
CA THR A 97 -12.40 -12.61 -11.78
C THR A 97 -12.12 -11.43 -10.86
N PHE A 98 -11.72 -10.29 -11.44
CA PHE A 98 -11.52 -9.04 -10.70
C PHE A 98 -12.85 -8.56 -10.11
N GLN A 99 -12.85 -8.25 -8.81
CA GLN A 99 -14.04 -7.81 -8.08
C GLN A 99 -13.97 -6.32 -7.72
N ALA A 100 -12.84 -5.91 -7.12
CA ALA A 100 -12.65 -4.55 -6.63
C ALA A 100 -11.17 -4.20 -6.58
N LYS A 101 -10.89 -2.91 -6.71
CA LYS A 101 -9.57 -2.32 -6.46
C LYS A 101 -9.69 -1.28 -5.36
N HIS A 102 -8.76 -1.31 -4.43
CA HIS A 102 -8.63 -0.33 -3.36
C HIS A 102 -7.26 0.31 -3.51
N VAL A 103 -7.18 1.63 -3.39
CA VAL A 103 -5.93 2.39 -3.46
C VAL A 103 -5.74 3.13 -2.16
N ALA A 104 -4.53 3.15 -1.64
CA ALA A 104 -4.14 4.01 -0.53
C ALA A 104 -2.94 4.86 -0.95
N GLN A 105 -3.07 6.17 -0.78
CA GLN A 105 -1.95 7.09 -0.88
C GLN A 105 -1.32 7.23 0.51
N VAL A 106 -0.09 6.76 0.64
CA VAL A 106 0.68 6.83 1.89
C VAL A 106 1.68 7.98 1.75
N ASN A 107 1.48 9.03 2.53
CA ASN A 107 2.36 10.20 2.61
C ASN A 107 3.26 10.05 3.83
N VAL A 108 4.57 10.08 3.59
CA VAL A 108 5.61 9.88 4.58
C VAL A 108 6.35 11.18 4.78
N LEU A 109 6.26 11.74 5.98
CA LEU A 109 6.99 12.93 6.41
C LEU A 109 8.23 12.49 7.18
N VAL A 110 9.41 12.83 6.67
CA VAL A 110 10.70 12.50 7.29
C VAL A 110 11.22 13.71 8.04
N SER A 111 11.39 13.57 9.35
CA SER A 111 11.98 14.59 10.23
C SER A 111 13.43 14.90 9.83
N PRO A 112 13.91 16.15 9.98
CA PRO A 112 15.32 16.48 9.77
C PRO A 112 16.28 15.84 10.81
N TYR A 113 15.75 15.21 11.86
CA TYR A 113 16.53 14.68 12.96
C TYR A 113 16.42 13.14 13.07
N ASN A 114 17.45 12.52 13.65
CA ASN A 114 17.62 11.07 13.78
C ASN A 114 17.46 10.56 15.23
N PHE A 115 16.81 11.33 16.11
CA PHE A 115 16.80 11.08 17.56
C PHE A 115 15.82 9.98 17.98
#